data_AF-A0AAD3STS6-F1
#
_entry.id   AF-A0AAD3STS6-F1
#
_cell.length_a   1.000
_cell.length_b   1.000
_cell.length_c   1.000
_cell.angle_alpha   90.00
_cell.angle_beta   90.00
_cell.angle_gamma   90.00
#
_symmetry.space_group_name_H-M   'P 1'
#
loop_
_entity.id
_entity.type
_entity.pdbx_description
1 polymer ?
#
loop_
_entity_poly.entity_id
_entity_poly.type
_entity_poly.pdbx_seq_one_letter_code
_entity_poly.pdbx_strand_id
1 'polypeptide(L)'
;MKSLHKVSHGAQIFLRIFALVASAISAWLMLTAEEKAIVYGMAMSAKYSYSPAFKFAAFANVVASAFALLSLCLTFIVIRKGNPSNYFFLFMHDLVIMSVVLGGCAAATAIGYVGKYGNSEAGWLPICDHFTSFCNRVTSSVILSYASTVSFLFLTVISALNSRQFRLSNS
;
A
#
# COMPACT_ATOMS: atom_id res chain seq x y z
N MET A 1 -29.52 2.33 15.44
CA MET A 1 -29.21 2.21 13.99
C MET A 1 -28.48 3.45 13.42
N LYS A 2 -28.98 4.68 13.63
CA LYS A 2 -28.32 5.92 13.14
C LYS A 2 -26.90 6.18 13.68
N SER A 3 -26.60 5.82 14.94
CA SER A 3 -25.26 5.95 15.53
C SER A 3 -24.24 5.02 14.87
N LEU A 4 -24.64 3.79 14.54
CA LEU A 4 -23.79 2.77 13.90
C LEU A 4 -23.35 3.21 12.50
N HIS A 5 -24.27 3.81 11.73
CA HIS A 5 -23.98 4.31 10.38
C HIS A 5 -23.05 5.53 10.43
N LYS A 6 -23.21 6.43 11.41
CA LYS A 6 -22.33 7.60 11.59
C LYS A 6 -20.89 7.20 11.95
N VAL A 7 -20.72 6.19 12.82
CA VAL A 7 -19.41 5.63 13.18
C VAL A 7 -18.74 4.95 11.97
N SER A 8 -19.51 4.21 11.17
CA SER A 8 -19.03 3.53 9.95
C SER A 8 -18.48 4.50 8.90
N HIS A 9 -19.10 5.68 8.71
CA HIS A 9 -18.58 6.69 7.78
C HIS A 9 -17.32 7.39 8.28
N GLY A 10 -17.27 7.72 9.57
CA GLY A 10 -16.09 8.33 10.18
C GLY A 10 -14.86 7.43 10.06
N ALA A 11 -15.04 6.12 10.34
CA ALA A 11 -13.99 5.13 10.18
C ALA A 11 -13.53 5.00 8.71
N GLN A 12 -14.44 4.98 7.74
CA GLN A 12 -14.08 4.92 6.31
C GLN A 12 -13.26 6.13 5.88
N ILE A 13 -13.65 7.35 6.26
CA ILE A 13 -12.91 8.56 5.91
C ILE A 13 -11.50 8.53 6.53
N PHE A 14 -11.41 8.20 7.82
CA PHE A 14 -10.12 8.11 8.52
C PHE A 14 -9.19 7.07 7.88
N LEU A 15 -9.69 5.85 7.64
CA LEU A 15 -8.90 4.78 7.01
C LEU A 15 -8.45 5.15 5.60
N ARG A 16 -9.27 5.86 4.81
CA ARG A 16 -8.86 6.33 3.47
C ARG A 16 -7.76 7.39 3.52
N ILE A 17 -7.87 8.35 4.43
CA ILE A 17 -6.82 9.37 4.63
C ILE A 17 -5.52 8.70 5.08
N PHE A 18 -5.61 7.77 6.02
CA PHE A 18 -4.43 7.04 6.49
C PHE A 18 -3.81 6.18 5.37
N ALA A 19 -4.62 5.43 4.61
CA ALA A 19 -4.15 4.61 3.49
C ALA A 19 -3.48 5.47 2.40
N LEU A 20 -4.06 6.63 2.09
CA LEU A 20 -3.51 7.62 1.18
C LEU A 20 -2.13 8.10 1.63
N VAL A 21 -2.02 8.59 2.87
CA VAL A 21 -0.77 9.13 3.41
C VAL A 21 0.29 8.04 3.50
N ALA A 22 -0.06 6.86 4.00
CA ALA A 22 0.85 5.72 4.12
C ALA A 22 1.39 5.28 2.75
N SER A 23 0.52 5.14 1.74
CA SER A 23 0.93 4.77 0.38
C SER A 23 1.75 5.86 -0.31
N ALA A 24 1.42 7.14 -0.12
CA ALA A 24 2.19 8.25 -0.66
C ALA A 24 3.61 8.32 -0.07
N ILE A 25 3.74 8.21 1.26
CA ILE A 25 5.04 8.18 1.92
C ILE A 25 5.82 6.92 1.52
N SER A 26 5.16 5.76 1.45
CA SER A 26 5.77 4.52 0.98
C SER A 26 6.35 4.66 -0.43
N ALA A 27 5.56 5.18 -1.37
CA ALA A 27 6.00 5.44 -2.74
C ALA A 27 7.19 6.41 -2.78
N TRP A 28 7.09 7.53 -2.05
CA TRP A 28 8.15 8.53 -1.97
C TRP A 28 9.47 7.94 -1.46
N LEU A 29 9.42 7.18 -0.36
CA LEU A 29 10.60 6.52 0.21
C LEU A 29 11.23 5.52 -0.76
N MET A 30 10.43 4.74 -1.49
CA MET A 30 10.94 3.78 -2.48
C MET A 30 11.54 4.49 -3.69
N LEU A 31 10.86 5.51 -4.23
CA LEU A 31 11.32 6.26 -5.41
C LEU A 31 12.61 7.04 -5.14
N THR A 32 12.79 7.51 -3.92
CA THR A 32 14.00 8.22 -3.47
C THR A 32 15.04 7.28 -2.83
N ALA A 33 14.84 5.96 -2.93
CA ALA A 33 15.82 4.98 -2.47
C ALA A 33 16.94 4.86 -3.52
N GLU A 34 17.99 5.65 -3.32
CA GLU A 34 19.27 5.49 -3.99
C GLU A 34 20.44 5.74 -3.03
N GLU A 35 21.51 4.97 -3.21
CA GLU A 35 22.76 5.12 -2.47
C GLU A 35 23.94 4.76 -3.38
N LYS A 36 25.09 5.40 -3.17
CA LYS A 36 26.35 5.09 -3.86
C LYS A 36 27.36 4.67 -2.81
N ALA A 37 27.95 3.50 -2.96
CA ALA A 37 28.99 3.00 -2.07
C ALA A 37 30.17 2.47 -2.88
N ILE A 38 31.38 2.57 -2.32
CA ILE A 38 32.56 1.98 -2.92
C ILE A 38 32.66 0.55 -2.38
N VAL A 39 32.46 -0.43 -3.24
CA VAL A 39 32.50 -1.86 -2.88
C VAL A 39 33.63 -2.49 -3.70
N TYR A 40 34.60 -3.12 -3.03
CA TYR A 40 35.81 -3.68 -3.66
C TYR A 40 36.59 -2.70 -4.57
N GLY A 41 36.71 -1.43 -4.17
CA GLY A 41 37.44 -0.41 -4.93
C GLY A 41 36.72 0.13 -6.17
N MET A 42 35.49 -0.33 -6.45
CA MET A 42 34.64 0.17 -7.54
C MET A 42 33.41 0.89 -6.96
N ALA A 43 33.04 2.03 -7.57
CA ALA A 43 31.84 2.76 -7.18
C ALA A 43 30.58 2.04 -7.68
N MET A 44 29.88 1.36 -6.79
CA MET A 44 28.63 0.67 -7.06
C MET A 44 27.45 1.51 -6.55
N SER A 45 26.40 1.64 -7.35
CA SER A 45 25.16 2.31 -6.93
C SER A 45 24.09 1.27 -6.63
N ALA A 46 23.36 1.45 -5.53
CA ALA A 46 22.13 0.73 -5.25
C ALA A 46 20.96 1.67 -5.54
N LYS A 47 20.05 1.25 -6.43
CA LYS A 47 18.85 2.02 -6.80
C LYS A 47 17.64 1.12 -6.83
N TYR A 48 16.48 1.65 -6.44
CA TYR A 48 15.21 0.93 -6.54
C TYR A 48 14.94 0.45 -7.99
N SER A 49 15.43 1.19 -8.99
CA SER A 49 15.18 0.89 -10.40
C SER A 49 15.87 -0.38 -10.90
N TYR A 50 16.85 -0.92 -10.17
CA TYR A 50 17.54 -2.15 -10.55
C TYR A 50 16.72 -3.41 -10.26
N SER A 51 15.79 -3.35 -9.31
CA SER A 51 14.91 -4.47 -9.01
C SER A 51 13.51 -4.26 -9.58
N PRO A 52 12.98 -5.18 -10.40
CA PRO A 52 11.60 -5.09 -10.87
C PRO A 52 10.59 -5.14 -9.71
N ALA A 53 10.93 -5.81 -8.60
CA ALA A 53 10.07 -5.88 -7.42
C ALA A 53 9.91 -4.51 -6.73
N PHE A 54 11.00 -3.76 -6.56
CA PHE A 54 10.94 -2.41 -5.97
C PHE A 54 10.24 -1.42 -6.90
N LYS A 55 10.45 -1.52 -8.21
CA LYS A 55 9.69 -0.75 -9.21
C LYS A 55 8.18 -1.01 -9.12
N PHE A 56 7.80 -2.29 -9.09
CA PHE A 56 6.39 -2.67 -8.98
C PHE A 56 5.77 -2.19 -7.67
N ALA A 57 6.46 -2.35 -6.54
CA ALA A 57 6.00 -1.84 -5.25
C ALA A 57 5.84 -0.31 -5.24
N ALA A 58 6.80 0.44 -5.80
CA ALA A 58 6.70 1.89 -5.92
C ALA A 58 5.47 2.29 -6.75
N PHE A 59 5.30 1.68 -7.93
CA PHE A 59 4.18 1.95 -8.82
C PHE A 59 2.83 1.58 -8.18
N ALA A 60 2.75 0.43 -7.52
CA ALA A 60 1.57 -0.01 -6.80
C ALA A 60 1.13 1.01 -5.73
N ASN A 61 2.08 1.56 -4.96
CA ASN A 61 1.78 2.58 -3.95
C ASN A 61 1.40 3.94 -4.57
N VAL A 62 2.00 4.34 -5.70
CA VAL A 62 1.57 5.53 -6.46
C VAL A 62 0.12 5.38 -6.92
N VAL A 63 -0.21 4.25 -7.56
CA VAL A 63 -1.57 3.92 -8.00
C VAL A 63 -2.51 3.94 -6.79
N ALA A 64 -2.15 3.29 -5.69
CA ALA A 64 -2.97 3.27 -4.48
C ALA A 64 -3.25 4.67 -3.93
N SER A 65 -2.25 5.57 -3.91
CA SER A 65 -2.45 6.95 -3.46
C SER A 65 -3.43 7.72 -4.36
N ALA A 66 -3.30 7.60 -5.69
CA ALA A 66 -4.17 8.29 -6.64
C ALA A 66 -5.62 7.80 -6.52
N PHE A 67 -5.81 6.48 -6.42
CA PHE A 67 -7.13 5.87 -6.26
C PHE A 67 -7.73 6.10 -4.87
N ALA A 68 -6.92 6.18 -3.81
CA ALA A 68 -7.38 6.55 -2.48
C ALA A 68 -7.92 7.99 -2.45
N LEU A 69 -7.25 8.94 -3.12
CA LEU A 69 -7.75 10.31 -3.30
C LEU A 69 -9.08 10.35 -4.04
N LEU A 70 -9.17 9.63 -5.18
CA LEU A 70 -10.40 9.55 -5.95
C LEU A 70 -11.56 8.97 -5.11
N SER A 71 -11.28 7.90 -4.38
CA SER A 71 -12.27 7.23 -3.54
C SER A 71 -12.69 8.08 -2.33
N LEU A 72 -11.79 8.90 -1.78
CA LEU A 72 -12.12 9.89 -0.77
C LEU A 72 -13.14 10.91 -1.31
N CYS A 73 -12.90 11.46 -2.51
CA CYS A 73 -13.83 12.37 -3.18
C CYS A 73 -15.20 11.72 -3.44
N LEU A 74 -15.21 10.47 -3.92
CA LEU A 74 -16.45 9.73 -4.14
C LEU A 74 -17.22 9.52 -2.83
N THR A 75 -16.53 9.18 -1.75
CA THR A 75 -17.15 8.97 -0.42
C THR A 75 -17.90 10.23 0.04
N PHE A 76 -17.35 11.43 -0.15
CA PHE A 76 -18.04 12.68 0.14
C PHE A 76 -19.32 12.87 -0.69
N ILE A 77 -19.31 12.46 -1.96
CA ILE A 77 -20.48 12.52 -2.84
C ILE A 77 -21.55 11.50 -2.39
N VAL A 78 -21.15 10.28 -2.02
CA VAL A 78 -22.06 9.24 -1.54
C VAL A 78 -22.77 9.67 -0.26
N ILE A 79 -22.02 10.23 0.70
CA ILE A 79 -22.58 10.73 1.96
C ILE A 79 -23.64 11.82 1.70
N ARG A 80 -23.43 12.67 0.68
CA ARG A 80 -24.41 13.72 0.30
C ARG A 80 -25.63 13.18 -0.45
N LYS A 81 -25.46 12.22 -1.36
CA LYS A 81 -26.53 11.74 -2.27
C LYS A 81 -27.27 10.49 -1.78
N GLY A 82 -26.77 9.76 -0.79
CA GLY A 82 -27.47 8.65 -0.12
C GLY A 82 -27.76 7.43 -1.00
N ASN A 83 -27.05 7.23 -2.11
CA ASN A 83 -27.39 6.18 -3.08
C ASN A 83 -26.73 4.82 -2.74
N PRO A 84 -27.49 3.75 -2.41
CA PRO A 84 -26.96 2.49 -1.89
C PRO A 84 -26.15 1.64 -2.91
N SER A 85 -26.31 1.88 -4.22
CA SER A 85 -25.55 1.15 -5.26
C SER A 85 -24.03 1.38 -5.18
N ASN A 86 -23.61 2.53 -4.61
CA ASN A 86 -22.20 2.93 -4.59
C ASN A 86 -21.33 2.12 -3.61
N TYR A 87 -21.90 1.46 -2.61
CA TYR A 87 -21.11 0.70 -1.63
C TYR A 87 -20.44 -0.55 -2.23
N PHE A 88 -21.09 -1.19 -3.21
CA PHE A 88 -20.49 -2.34 -3.90
C PHE A 88 -19.31 -1.92 -4.79
N PHE A 89 -19.42 -0.76 -5.45
CA PHE A 89 -18.33 -0.21 -6.24
C PHE A 89 -17.11 0.16 -5.37
N LEU A 90 -17.34 0.79 -4.21
CA LEU A 90 -16.28 1.08 -3.23
C LEU A 90 -15.61 -0.20 -2.72
N PHE A 91 -16.39 -1.25 -2.43
CA PHE A 91 -15.87 -2.55 -2.02
C PHE A 91 -14.94 -3.17 -3.07
N MET A 92 -15.38 -3.24 -4.33
CA MET A 92 -14.59 -3.77 -5.45
C MET A 92 -13.32 -2.96 -5.67
N HIS A 93 -13.45 -1.63 -5.67
CA HIS A 93 -12.31 -0.72 -5.79
C HIS A 93 -11.26 -0.97 -4.70
N ASP A 94 -11.67 -0.99 -3.43
CA ASP A 94 -10.75 -1.15 -2.30
C ASP A 94 -10.08 -2.53 -2.31
N LEU A 95 -10.81 -3.57 -2.71
CA LEU A 95 -10.28 -4.93 -2.85
C LEU A 95 -9.18 -5.00 -3.94
N VAL A 96 -9.43 -4.40 -5.10
CA VAL A 96 -8.45 -4.40 -6.20
C VAL A 96 -7.19 -3.66 -5.78
N ILE A 97 -7.31 -2.46 -5.21
CA ILE A 97 -6.15 -1.69 -4.76
C ILE A 97 -5.39 -2.43 -3.65
N MET A 98 -6.10 -3.03 -2.69
CA MET A 98 -5.47 -3.87 -1.66
C MET A 98 -4.62 -4.99 -2.26
N SER A 99 -5.17 -5.72 -3.24
CA SER A 99 -4.48 -6.84 -3.88
C SER A 99 -3.22 -6.42 -4.63
N VAL A 100 -3.28 -5.28 -5.34
CA VAL A 100 -2.14 -4.72 -6.09
C VAL A 100 -1.02 -4.29 -5.14
N VAL A 101 -1.36 -3.56 -4.07
CA VAL A 101 -0.37 -3.12 -3.06
C VAL A 101 0.23 -4.32 -2.33
N LEU A 102 -0.59 -5.30 -1.93
CA LEU A 102 -0.13 -6.51 -1.27
C LEU A 102 0.86 -7.30 -2.13
N GLY A 103 0.55 -7.48 -3.42
CA GLY A 103 1.46 -8.13 -4.36
C GLY A 103 2.79 -7.38 -4.49
N GLY A 104 2.73 -6.05 -4.59
CA GLY A 104 3.91 -5.19 -4.66
C GLY A 104 4.79 -5.26 -3.41
N CYS A 105 4.20 -5.09 -2.22
CA CYS A 105 4.96 -5.11 -0.98
C CYS A 105 5.49 -6.52 -0.64
N ALA A 106 4.76 -7.59 -0.98
CA ALA A 106 5.25 -8.96 -0.82
C ALA A 106 6.46 -9.23 -1.72
N ALA A 107 6.42 -8.83 -2.99
CA ALA A 107 7.55 -8.97 -3.90
C ALA A 107 8.76 -8.16 -3.43
N ALA A 108 8.56 -6.91 -3.00
CA ALA A 108 9.62 -6.09 -2.43
C ALA A 108 10.18 -6.69 -1.14
N THR A 109 9.35 -7.29 -0.30
CA THR A 109 9.81 -7.97 0.92
C THR A 109 10.68 -9.18 0.59
N ALA A 110 10.29 -10.00 -0.39
CA ALA A 110 11.08 -11.14 -0.82
C ALA A 110 12.47 -10.71 -1.32
N ILE A 111 12.55 -9.73 -2.22
CA ILE A 111 13.83 -9.23 -2.73
C ILE A 111 14.62 -8.48 -1.64
N GLY A 112 13.95 -7.72 -0.78
CA GLY A 112 14.57 -7.05 0.37
C GLY A 112 15.16 -8.04 1.37
N TYR A 113 14.49 -9.17 1.61
CA TYR A 113 14.99 -10.24 2.46
C TYR A 113 16.27 -10.85 1.89
N VAL A 114 16.28 -11.20 0.60
CA VAL A 114 17.49 -11.71 -0.04
C VAL A 114 18.60 -10.65 -0.07
N GLY A 115 18.26 -9.37 -0.25
CA GLY A 115 19.23 -8.28 -0.17
C GLY A 115 19.84 -8.09 1.22
N LYS A 116 19.10 -8.41 2.29
CA LYS A 116 19.56 -8.27 3.67
C LYS A 116 20.37 -9.47 4.15
N TYR A 117 19.93 -10.69 3.86
CA TYR A 117 20.53 -11.92 4.39
C TYR A 117 21.37 -12.69 3.37
N GLY A 118 21.23 -12.39 2.07
CA GLY A 118 21.80 -13.18 1.00
C GLY A 118 21.11 -14.55 0.83
N ASN A 119 21.64 -15.34 -0.10
CA ASN A 119 21.34 -16.75 -0.29
C ASN A 119 22.57 -17.44 -0.92
N SER A 120 23.32 -18.19 -0.11
CA SER A 120 24.54 -18.89 -0.54
C SER A 120 24.27 -19.90 -1.66
N GLU A 121 23.16 -20.63 -1.58
CA GLU A 121 22.80 -21.66 -2.56
C GLU A 121 22.52 -21.08 -3.95
N ALA A 122 22.02 -19.85 -4.01
CA ALA A 122 21.79 -19.13 -5.27
C ALA A 122 22.94 -18.19 -5.65
N GLY A 123 23.98 -18.06 -4.82
CA GLY A 123 25.09 -17.12 -5.01
C GLY A 123 24.73 -15.64 -4.77
N TRP A 124 23.64 -15.36 -4.05
CA TRP A 124 23.24 -13.98 -3.72
C TRP A 124 23.97 -13.53 -2.46
N LEU A 125 24.81 -12.49 -2.58
CA LEU A 125 25.49 -11.90 -1.42
C LEU A 125 24.61 -10.83 -0.75
N PRO A 126 24.69 -10.69 0.58
CA PRO A 126 24.01 -9.60 1.28
C PRO A 126 24.60 -8.25 0.87
N ILE A 127 23.73 -7.29 0.57
CA ILE A 127 24.11 -5.93 0.13
C ILE A 127 23.84 -4.88 1.21
N CYS A 128 22.94 -5.15 2.16
CA CYS A 128 22.53 -4.16 3.15
C CYS A 128 23.63 -3.76 4.16
N ASP A 129 24.70 -4.55 4.28
CA ASP A 129 25.88 -4.21 5.09
C ASP A 129 26.66 -3.03 4.50
N HIS A 130 26.63 -2.86 3.18
CA HIS A 130 27.31 -1.77 2.47
C HIS A 130 26.37 -0.62 2.12
N PHE A 131 25.06 -0.88 1.97
CA PHE A 131 24.03 0.07 1.55
C PHE A 131 22.94 0.24 2.63
N THR A 132 23.37 0.58 3.84
CA THR A 132 22.47 0.61 5.01
C THR A 132 21.38 1.68 4.90
N SER A 133 21.69 2.85 4.31
CA SER A 133 20.69 3.93 4.14
C SER A 133 19.61 3.53 3.15
N PHE A 134 20.01 2.93 2.02
CA PHE A 134 19.11 2.38 1.03
C PHE A 134 18.22 1.30 1.64
N CYS A 135 18.79 0.32 2.34
CA CYS A 135 18.02 -0.76 2.93
C CYS A 135 17.05 -0.27 4.02
N ASN A 136 17.43 0.73 4.83
CA ASN A 136 16.54 1.33 5.80
C ASN A 136 15.35 2.06 5.14
N ARG A 137 15.60 2.79 4.04
CA ARG A 137 14.53 3.45 3.25
C ARG A 137 13.58 2.44 2.63
N VAL A 138 14.11 1.40 1.99
CA VAL A 138 13.29 0.31 1.40
C VAL A 138 12.46 -0.38 2.48
N THR A 139 13.07 -0.73 3.61
CA THR A 139 12.35 -1.38 4.73
C THR A 139 11.23 -0.49 5.25
N SER A 140 11.51 0.80 5.48
CA SER A 140 10.50 1.76 5.95
C SER A 140 9.35 1.93 4.94
N SER A 141 9.69 1.98 3.65
CA SER A 141 8.70 2.02 2.56
C SER A 141 7.80 0.78 2.58
N VAL A 142 8.36 -0.42 2.72
CA VAL A 142 7.62 -1.68 2.76
C VAL A 142 6.69 -1.75 3.97
N ILE A 143 7.16 -1.34 5.16
CA ILE A 143 6.33 -1.29 6.39
C ILE A 143 5.11 -0.38 6.18
N LEU A 144 5.31 0.82 5.64
CA LEU A 144 4.21 1.74 5.34
C LEU A 144 3.26 1.19 4.27
N SER A 145 3.79 0.45 3.29
CA SER A 145 2.98 -0.21 2.27
C SER A 145 2.05 -1.26 2.89
N TYR A 146 2.57 -2.10 3.80
CA TYR A 146 1.74 -3.04 4.57
C TYR A 146 0.69 -2.35 5.44
N ALA A 147 1.04 -1.22 6.08
CA ALA A 147 0.07 -0.43 6.84
C ALA A 147 -1.07 0.09 5.95
N SER A 148 -0.75 0.52 4.72
CA SER A 148 -1.74 0.90 3.71
C SER A 148 -2.61 -0.30 3.29
N THR A 149 -2.01 -1.47 3.03
CA THR A 149 -2.73 -2.72 2.71
C THR A 149 -3.74 -3.10 3.79
N VAL A 150 -3.33 -3.09 5.06
CA VAL A 150 -4.20 -3.41 6.20
C VAL A 150 -5.37 -2.41 6.29
N SER A 151 -5.12 -1.14 5.97
CA SER A 151 -6.16 -0.12 5.95
C SER A 151 -7.18 -0.35 4.85
N PHE A 152 -6.74 -0.72 3.64
CA PHE A 152 -7.64 -1.14 2.57
C PHE A 152 -8.42 -2.40 2.92
N LEU A 153 -7.81 -3.36 3.63
CA LEU A 153 -8.52 -4.54 4.12
C LEU A 153 -9.67 -4.17 5.06
N PHE A 154 -9.44 -3.28 6.04
CA PHE A 154 -10.52 -2.80 6.90
C PHE A 154 -11.61 -2.07 6.11
N LEU A 155 -11.24 -1.25 5.11
CA LEU A 155 -12.20 -0.59 4.22
C LEU A 155 -13.06 -1.60 3.44
N THR A 156 -12.43 -2.64 2.89
CA THR A 156 -13.11 -3.73 2.19
C THR A 156 -14.10 -4.45 3.11
N VAL A 157 -13.70 -4.78 4.34
CA VAL A 157 -14.58 -5.44 5.33
C VAL A 157 -15.77 -4.54 5.70
N ILE A 158 -15.52 -3.26 6.01
CA ILE A 158 -16.59 -2.31 6.37
C ILE A 158 -17.58 -2.14 5.20
N SER A 159 -17.07 -1.99 3.98
CA SER A 159 -17.90 -1.85 2.78
C SER A 159 -18.75 -3.10 2.51
N ALA A 160 -18.18 -4.30 2.71
CA ALA A 160 -18.92 -5.56 2.59
C ALA A 160 -20.04 -5.66 3.64
N LEU A 161 -19.75 -5.33 4.91
CA LEU A 161 -20.74 -5.35 5.99
C LEU A 161 -21.89 -4.38 5.73
N ASN A 162 -21.58 -3.15 5.32
CA ASN A 162 -22.59 -2.15 4.95
C ASN A 162 -23.47 -2.65 3.78
N SER A 163 -22.85 -3.24 2.75
CA SER A 163 -23.59 -3.76 1.58
C SER A 163 -24.58 -4.87 1.94
N ARG A 164 -24.22 -5.74 2.90
CA ARG A 164 -25.10 -6.80 3.40
C ARG A 164 -26.26 -6.24 4.21
N GLN A 165 -26.00 -5.25 5.07
CA GLN A 165 -27.05 -4.61 5.86
C GLN A 165 -28.11 -3.92 4.99
N PHE A 166 -27.71 -3.24 3.92
CA PHE A 166 -28.67 -2.66 2.97
C PHE A 166 -29.57 -3.71 2.31
N ARG A 167 -29.00 -4.86 1.93
CA ARG A 167 -29.78 -5.96 1.31
C ARG A 167 -30.79 -6.56 2.29
N LEU A 168 -30.40 -6.76 3.55
CA LEU A 168 -31.29 -7.28 4.60
C LEU A 168 -32.40 -6.30 5.00
N SER A 169 -32.15 -5.00 4.95
CA SER A 169 -33.17 -3.98 5.26
C SER A 169 -34.20 -3.78 4.14
N ASN A 170 -33.95 -4.30 2.94
CA ASN A 170 -34.81 -4.13 1.77
C ASN A 170 -35.51 -5.45 1.36
N SER A 171 -35.43 -6.48 2.22
CA SER A 171 -36.16 -7.75 2.13
C SER A 171 -37.21 -7.83 3.23
#